data_AF-A0A1G5D4A9-F1
#
_entry.id   AF-A0A1G5D4A9-F1
#
_cell.length_a   1.000
_cell.length_b   1.000
_cell.length_c   1.000
_cell.angle_alpha   90.00
_cell.angle_beta   90.00
_cell.angle_gamma   90.00
#
_symmetry.space_group_name_H-M   'P 1'
#
loop_
_entity.id
_entity.type
_entity.pdbx_description
1 polymer ?
#
loop_
_entity_poly.entity_id
_entity_poly.type
_entity_poly.pdbx_seq_one_letter_code
_entity_poly.pdbx_strand_id
1 'polypeptide(L)'
;MKNFSIPMGIIDFIPVIFFTIAAIILQRELYNKMSKGAFALFAVGTIDIICAGIAKALYKLLYAAGICDFKVLSDIFFPVQSIGFLLAGIGILAMLIHRQGKNAALCVVPPVFTGTAIFVSCMCIGLAMIYIALCIISVKLKRPLLIIVFVLSFLCSLTMGYLSSKDFAQSYMNWLAQVINIAGQGLFFYGVIAMHKAGLADLVLGK
;
A
#
# COMPACT_ATOMS: atom_id res chain seq x y z
N MET A 1 -17.21 -23.63 1.49
CA MET A 1 -15.83 -23.96 1.94
C MET A 1 -14.88 -23.06 1.18
N LYS A 2 -14.12 -22.19 1.86
CA LYS A 2 -13.12 -21.35 1.16
C LYS A 2 -11.99 -22.26 0.69
N ASN A 3 -11.88 -22.50 -0.61
CA ASN A 3 -10.84 -23.32 -1.21
C ASN A 3 -9.52 -22.53 -1.26
N PHE A 4 -8.88 -22.31 -0.11
CA PHE A 4 -7.52 -21.79 -0.05
C PHE A 4 -6.53 -22.94 -0.15
N SER A 5 -5.64 -22.89 -1.14
CA SER A 5 -4.55 -23.84 -1.26
C SER A 5 -3.28 -23.30 -0.57
N ILE A 6 -2.43 -24.19 -0.05
CA ILE A 6 -1.13 -23.83 0.51
C ILE A 6 -0.29 -22.95 -0.45
N PRO A 7 -0.17 -23.26 -1.76
CA PRO A 7 0.54 -22.39 -2.70
C PRO A 7 -0.06 -20.99 -2.81
N MET A 8 -1.39 -20.85 -2.66
CA MET A 8 -2.06 -19.55 -2.67
C MET A 8 -1.61 -18.70 -1.46
N GLY A 9 -1.48 -19.29 -0.27
CA GLY A 9 -0.96 -18.58 0.91
C GLY A 9 0.49 -18.10 0.74
N ILE A 10 1.34 -18.91 0.11
CA ILE A 10 2.75 -18.57 -0.16
C ILE A 10 2.86 -17.43 -1.18
N ILE A 11 2.09 -17.49 -2.26
CA ILE A 11 2.14 -16.51 -3.34
C ILE A 11 1.65 -15.13 -2.88
N ASP A 12 0.78 -15.07 -1.86
CA ASP A 12 0.35 -13.80 -1.26
C ASP A 12 1.48 -13.03 -0.55
N PHE A 13 2.61 -13.66 -0.22
CA PHE A 13 3.78 -12.94 0.30
C PHE A 13 4.52 -12.14 -0.77
N ILE A 14 4.45 -12.53 -2.05
CA ILE A 14 5.13 -11.82 -3.15
C ILE A 14 4.73 -10.34 -3.22
N PRO A 15 3.43 -9.98 -3.31
CA PRO A 15 3.04 -8.57 -3.34
C PRO A 15 3.40 -7.83 -2.05
N VAL A 16 3.39 -8.51 -0.90
CA VAL A 16 3.81 -7.92 0.40
C VAL A 16 5.30 -7.58 0.39
N ILE A 17 6.14 -8.47 -0.14
CA ILE A 17 7.59 -8.24 -0.27
C ILE A 17 7.86 -7.07 -1.23
N PHE A 18 7.20 -7.06 -2.40
CA PHE A 18 7.33 -5.95 -3.36
C PHE A 18 6.96 -4.60 -2.74
N PHE A 19 5.81 -4.54 -2.06
CA PHE A 19 5.39 -3.32 -1.36
C PHE A 19 6.38 -2.94 -0.25
N THR A 20 6.85 -3.90 0.55
CA THR A 20 7.79 -3.66 1.65
C THR A 20 9.09 -3.03 1.15
N ILE A 21 9.70 -3.59 0.11
CA ILE A 21 10.95 -3.05 -0.45
C ILE A 21 10.70 -1.65 -1.03
N ALA A 22 9.61 -1.47 -1.77
CA ALA A 22 9.24 -0.17 -2.33
C ALA A 22 9.01 0.89 -1.23
N ALA A 23 8.31 0.53 -0.15
CA ALA A 23 8.05 1.40 0.99
C ALA A 23 9.35 1.80 1.70
N ILE A 24 10.27 0.87 1.94
CA ILE A 24 11.58 1.15 2.55
C ILE A 24 12.40 2.11 1.68
N ILE A 25 12.42 1.90 0.36
CA ILE A 25 13.10 2.81 -0.58
C ILE A 25 12.49 4.21 -0.48
N LEU A 26 11.16 4.33 -0.57
CA LEU A 26 10.48 5.62 -0.49
C LEU A 26 10.73 6.31 0.86
N GLN A 27 10.66 5.58 1.98
CA GLN A 27 10.94 6.14 3.31
C GLN A 27 12.35 6.72 3.37
N ARG A 28 13.36 5.98 2.88
CA ARG A 28 14.76 6.43 2.90
C ARG A 28 14.98 7.66 2.03
N GLU A 29 14.46 7.65 0.81
CA GLU A 29 14.70 8.71 -0.19
C GLU A 29 13.93 9.99 0.14
N LEU A 30 12.76 9.87 0.77
CA LEU A 30 11.92 11.00 1.14
C LEU A 30 12.18 11.52 2.56
N TYR A 31 12.97 10.80 3.39
CA TYR A 31 13.26 11.19 4.78
C TYR A 31 13.77 12.63 4.90
N ASN A 32 14.76 13.00 4.09
CA ASN A 32 15.35 14.34 4.11
C ASN A 32 14.45 15.43 3.51
N LYS A 33 13.32 15.04 2.90
CA LYS A 33 12.38 15.94 2.21
C LYS A 33 11.07 16.13 2.98
N MET A 34 10.82 15.27 3.96
CA MET A 34 9.63 15.31 4.82
C MET A 34 9.96 15.97 6.16
N SER A 35 8.98 16.66 6.76
CA SER A 35 9.05 16.98 8.19
C SER A 35 8.87 15.72 9.03
N LYS A 36 9.27 15.81 10.30
CA LYS A 36 9.17 14.71 11.27
C LYS A 36 7.74 14.14 11.36
N GLY A 37 6.70 14.98 11.31
CA GLY A 37 5.32 14.52 11.36
C GLY A 37 4.85 13.81 10.09
N ALA A 38 5.15 14.38 8.92
CA ALA A 38 4.76 13.75 7.67
C ALA A 38 5.51 12.43 7.44
N PHE A 39 6.79 12.39 7.82
CA PHE A 39 7.55 11.14 7.83
C PHE A 39 6.98 10.13 8.81
N ALA A 40 6.59 10.54 10.03
CA ALA A 40 5.96 9.65 11.00
C ALA A 40 4.65 9.06 10.48
N LEU A 41 3.77 9.90 9.89
CA LEU A 41 2.53 9.42 9.26
C LEU A 41 2.80 8.46 8.11
N PHE A 42 3.79 8.78 7.26
CA PHE A 42 4.17 7.93 6.14
C PHE A 42 4.75 6.60 6.60
N ALA A 43 5.65 6.61 7.59
CA ALA A 43 6.29 5.42 8.14
C ALA A 43 5.30 4.53 8.87
N VAL A 44 4.49 5.09 9.78
CA VAL A 44 3.44 4.32 10.48
C VAL A 44 2.45 3.74 9.49
N GLY A 45 1.99 4.54 8.53
CA GLY A 45 1.02 4.06 7.53
C GLY A 45 1.55 2.92 6.66
N THR A 46 2.81 3.00 6.23
CA THR A 46 3.43 1.93 5.44
C THR A 46 3.73 0.69 6.28
N ILE A 47 4.12 0.84 7.55
CA ILE A 47 4.26 -0.29 8.49
C ILE A 47 2.92 -1.00 8.71
N ASP A 48 1.83 -0.26 8.91
CA ASP A 48 0.49 -0.82 9.06
C ASP A 48 0.08 -1.64 7.83
N ILE A 49 0.31 -1.13 6.62
CA ILE A 49 0.02 -1.88 5.37
C ILE A 49 0.83 -3.18 5.31
N ILE A 50 2.11 -3.15 5.68
CA ILE A 50 2.99 -4.33 5.68
C ILE A 50 2.49 -5.36 6.71
N CYS A 51 2.23 -4.92 7.94
CA CYS A 51 1.71 -5.77 9.02
C CYS A 51 0.39 -6.42 8.63
N ALA A 52 -0.53 -5.66 8.04
CA ALA A 52 -1.79 -6.19 7.53
C ALA A 52 -1.55 -7.23 6.42
N GLY A 53 -0.67 -6.93 5.46
CA GLY A 53 -0.32 -7.86 4.38
C GLY A 53 0.24 -9.20 4.89
N ILE A 54 1.18 -9.15 5.84
CA ILE A 54 1.75 -10.33 6.50
C ILE A 54 0.67 -11.10 7.26
N ALA A 55 -0.15 -10.41 8.06
CA ALA A 55 -1.24 -11.04 8.81
C ALA A 55 -2.20 -11.80 7.90
N LYS A 56 -2.58 -11.23 6.75
CA LYS A 56 -3.47 -11.89 5.78
C LYS A 56 -2.82 -13.10 5.10
N ALA A 57 -1.55 -13.00 4.70
CA ALA A 57 -0.84 -14.10 4.08
C ALA A 57 -0.65 -15.27 5.07
N LEU A 58 -0.31 -14.95 6.32
CA LEU A 58 -0.23 -15.93 7.42
C LEU A 58 -1.58 -16.58 7.70
N TYR A 59 -2.67 -15.80 7.79
CA TYR A 59 -4.02 -16.34 7.98
C TYR A 59 -4.38 -17.36 6.90
N LYS A 60 -4.16 -17.03 5.62
CA LYS A 60 -4.45 -17.95 4.51
C LYS A 60 -3.61 -19.22 4.56
N LEU A 61 -2.33 -19.11 4.91
CA LEU A 61 -1.44 -20.27 5.03
C LEU A 61 -1.87 -21.19 6.19
N LEU A 62 -2.16 -20.62 7.36
CA LEU A 62 -2.62 -21.37 8.53
C LEU A 62 -3.98 -22.04 8.31
N TYR A 63 -4.90 -21.34 7.65
CA TYR A 63 -6.20 -21.88 7.27
C TYR A 63 -6.06 -23.02 6.24
N ALA A 64 -5.21 -22.85 5.22
CA ALA A 64 -4.97 -23.87 4.20
C ALA A 64 -4.23 -25.11 4.75
N ALA A 65 -3.42 -24.95 5.78
CA ALA A 65 -2.73 -26.04 6.47
C ALA A 65 -3.65 -26.82 7.45
N GLY A 66 -4.90 -26.39 7.64
CA GLY A 66 -5.85 -27.05 8.54
C GLY A 66 -5.52 -26.92 10.03
N ILE A 67 -4.63 -25.99 10.41
CA ILE A 67 -4.13 -25.86 11.79
C ILE A 67 -5.16 -25.15 12.68
N CYS A 68 -5.66 -23.96 12.28
CA CYS A 68 -6.65 -23.16 13.03
C CYS A 68 -7.27 -22.04 12.16
N ASP A 69 -8.56 -21.74 12.34
CA ASP A 69 -9.23 -20.58 11.73
C ASP A 69 -9.18 -19.36 12.67
N PHE A 70 -8.07 -18.62 12.61
CA PHE A 70 -7.91 -17.38 13.38
C PHE A 70 -8.69 -16.24 12.74
N LYS A 71 -10.01 -16.23 12.93
CA LYS A 71 -10.93 -15.22 12.37
C LYS A 71 -10.50 -13.78 12.69
N VAL A 72 -9.98 -13.56 13.89
CA VAL A 72 -9.44 -12.26 14.35
C VAL A 72 -8.32 -11.74 13.44
N LEU A 73 -7.46 -12.63 12.92
CA LEU A 73 -6.35 -12.24 12.05
C LEU A 73 -6.85 -11.76 10.68
N SER A 74 -7.94 -12.34 10.19
CA SER A 74 -8.63 -11.89 8.97
C SER A 74 -9.41 -10.60 9.20
N ASP A 75 -9.98 -10.40 10.38
CA ASP A 75 -10.83 -9.23 10.68
C ASP A 75 -10.00 -7.96 10.92
N ILE A 76 -8.80 -8.09 11.50
CA ILE A 76 -7.87 -6.96 11.75
C ILE A 76 -7.21 -6.46 10.45
N PHE A 77 -7.06 -7.32 9.44
CA PHE A 77 -6.44 -6.97 8.17
C PHE A 77 -7.01 -5.68 7.56
N PHE A 78 -8.34 -5.62 7.46
CA PHE A 78 -9.01 -4.58 6.69
C PHE A 78 -8.91 -3.18 7.35
N PRO A 79 -9.20 -3.03 8.67
CA PRO A 79 -9.00 -1.75 9.36
C PRO A 79 -7.55 -1.28 9.35
N VAL A 80 -6.59 -2.18 9.66
CA VAL A 80 -5.17 -1.81 9.73
C VAL A 80 -4.64 -1.40 8.35
N GLN A 81 -4.98 -2.15 7.30
CA GLN A 81 -4.55 -1.79 5.95
C GLN A 81 -5.16 -0.46 5.49
N SER A 82 -6.45 -0.23 5.77
CA SER A 82 -7.16 0.98 5.37
C SER A 82 -6.57 2.23 6.01
N ILE A 83 -6.39 2.19 7.34
CA ILE A 83 -5.78 3.29 8.08
C ILE A 83 -4.33 3.48 7.61
N GLY A 84 -3.60 2.39 7.38
CA GLY A 84 -2.25 2.44 6.86
C GLY A 84 -2.13 3.20 5.53
N PHE A 85 -3.01 2.90 4.56
CA PHE A 85 -3.06 3.63 3.28
C PHE A 85 -3.42 5.10 3.45
N LEU A 86 -4.37 5.42 4.34
CA LEU A 86 -4.76 6.80 4.59
C LEU A 86 -3.60 7.60 5.19
N LEU A 87 -2.95 7.08 6.23
CA LEU A 87 -1.81 7.74 6.88
C LEU A 87 -0.62 7.89 5.92
N ALA A 88 -0.31 6.86 5.15
CA ALA A 88 0.73 6.91 4.13
C ALA A 88 0.42 7.96 3.04
N GLY A 89 -0.82 8.00 2.57
CA GLY A 89 -1.29 8.99 1.59
C GLY A 89 -1.23 10.43 2.11
N ILE A 90 -1.69 10.66 3.34
CA ILE A 90 -1.62 11.99 3.97
C ILE A 90 -0.16 12.40 4.14
N GLY A 91 0.71 11.51 4.64
CA GLY A 91 2.12 11.80 4.86
C GLY A 91 2.85 12.24 3.59
N ILE A 92 2.68 11.48 2.50
CA ILE A 92 3.36 11.79 1.23
C ILE A 92 2.75 13.00 0.51
N LEU A 93 1.43 13.21 0.59
CA LEU A 93 0.78 14.37 -0.02
C LEU A 93 1.06 15.66 0.75
N ALA A 94 1.10 15.60 2.08
CA ALA A 94 1.44 16.74 2.93
C ALA A 94 2.85 17.27 2.62
N MET A 95 3.78 16.39 2.23
CA MET A 95 5.12 16.78 1.76
C MET A 95 5.07 17.65 0.50
N LEU A 96 4.07 17.46 -0.37
CA LEU A 96 3.95 18.19 -1.63
C LEU A 96 3.17 19.50 -1.51
N ILE A 97 2.15 19.55 -0.65
CA ILE A 97 1.21 20.69 -0.58
C ILE A 97 1.61 21.71 0.48
N HIS A 98 2.18 21.29 1.61
CA HIS A 98 2.40 22.18 2.75
C HIS A 98 3.87 22.46 3.00
N ARG A 99 4.19 23.73 3.31
CA ARG A 99 5.55 24.13 3.75
C ARG A 99 5.77 23.60 5.16
N GLN A 100 6.38 22.44 5.27
CA GLN A 100 6.40 21.72 6.54
C GLN A 100 7.37 22.38 7.53
N GLY A 101 6.81 23.00 8.57
CA GLY A 101 7.57 23.57 9.69
C GLY A 101 8.02 22.52 10.72
N LYS A 102 8.94 22.91 11.61
CA LYS A 102 9.61 22.03 12.60
C LYS A 102 8.69 21.33 13.62
N ASN A 103 7.40 21.69 13.74
CA ASN A 103 6.56 21.35 14.90
C ASN A 103 5.29 20.51 14.60
N ALA A 104 5.10 19.97 13.40
CA ALA A 104 3.98 19.06 13.17
C ALA A 104 4.36 17.66 13.67
N ALA A 105 3.91 17.25 14.85
CA ALA A 105 3.91 15.87 15.30
C ALA A 105 2.45 15.43 15.42
N LEU A 106 1.97 14.63 14.47
CA LEU A 106 0.65 14.02 14.53
C LEU A 106 0.85 12.55 14.88
N CYS A 107 0.68 12.21 16.17
CA CYS A 107 0.45 10.84 16.58
C CYS A 107 -1.00 10.49 16.22
N VAL A 108 -1.20 9.77 15.11
CA VAL A 108 -2.50 9.20 14.80
C VAL A 108 -2.48 7.75 15.29
N VAL A 109 -3.19 7.50 16.38
CA VAL A 109 -3.51 6.13 16.82
C VAL A 109 -4.65 5.63 15.93
N PRO A 110 -4.52 4.48 15.25
CA PRO A 110 -5.59 3.90 14.45
C PRO A 110 -6.82 3.60 15.34
N PRO A 111 -7.99 4.22 15.10
CA PRO A 111 -9.18 3.84 15.84
C PRO A 111 -9.77 2.54 15.26
N VAL A 112 -10.01 1.56 16.13
CA VAL A 112 -10.60 0.27 15.78
C VAL A 112 -12.12 0.42 15.67
N PHE A 113 -12.60 0.77 14.48
CA PHE A 113 -14.03 0.79 14.17
C PHE A 113 -14.44 -0.44 13.34
N THR A 114 -15.74 -0.74 13.31
CA THR A 114 -16.36 -1.88 12.60
C THR A 114 -17.24 -1.44 11.42
N GLY A 115 -16.92 -0.33 10.75
CA GLY A 115 -17.68 0.20 9.60
C GLY A 115 -17.02 -0.06 8.25
N THR A 116 -17.51 -1.03 7.48
CA THR A 116 -16.88 -1.48 6.21
C THR A 116 -16.75 -0.38 5.14
N ALA A 117 -17.75 0.47 4.94
CA ALA A 117 -17.72 1.51 3.90
C ALA A 117 -16.69 2.61 4.17
N ILE A 118 -16.57 3.07 5.41
CA ILE A 118 -15.63 4.13 5.81
C ILE A 118 -14.19 3.66 5.54
N PHE A 119 -13.85 2.42 5.91
CA PHE A 119 -12.52 1.87 5.65
C PHE A 119 -12.25 1.66 4.15
N VAL A 120 -13.24 1.24 3.34
CA VAL A 120 -13.05 1.21 1.88
C VAL A 120 -12.73 2.62 1.37
N SER A 121 -13.49 3.63 1.78
CA SER A 121 -13.26 5.02 1.38
C SER A 121 -11.89 5.54 1.80
N CYS A 122 -11.50 5.34 3.06
CA CYS A 122 -10.17 5.73 3.57
C CYS A 122 -9.04 5.05 2.79
N MET A 123 -9.19 3.76 2.48
CA MET A 123 -8.21 3.02 1.69
C MET A 123 -8.09 3.56 0.27
N CYS A 124 -9.22 3.78 -0.42
CA CYS A 124 -9.24 4.31 -1.78
C CYS A 124 -8.66 5.73 -1.87
N ILE A 125 -9.02 6.61 -0.92
CA ILE A 125 -8.50 7.97 -0.86
C ILE A 125 -7.01 7.96 -0.53
N GLY A 126 -6.60 7.18 0.48
CA GLY A 126 -5.20 6.99 0.86
C GLY A 126 -4.34 6.52 -0.31
N LEU A 127 -4.79 5.46 -0.99
CA LEU A 127 -4.15 4.92 -2.17
C LEU A 127 -4.04 5.98 -3.28
N ALA A 128 -5.14 6.66 -3.62
CA ALA A 128 -5.14 7.71 -4.63
C ALA A 128 -4.13 8.83 -4.29
N MET A 129 -4.06 9.26 -3.03
CA MET A 129 -3.08 10.26 -2.58
C MET A 129 -1.63 9.80 -2.80
N ILE A 130 -1.30 8.55 -2.49
CA ILE A 130 0.04 8.00 -2.74
C ILE A 130 0.37 8.03 -4.24
N TYR A 131 -0.53 7.53 -5.09
CA TYR A 131 -0.28 7.48 -6.54
C TYR A 131 -0.23 8.87 -7.17
N ILE A 132 -1.11 9.79 -6.78
CA ILE A 132 -1.06 11.20 -7.23
C ILE A 132 0.28 11.82 -6.85
N ALA A 133 0.72 11.64 -5.59
CA ALA A 133 1.99 12.17 -5.14
C ALA A 133 3.17 11.61 -5.95
N LEU A 134 3.20 10.30 -6.21
CA LEU A 134 4.24 9.67 -7.03
C LEU A 134 4.23 10.13 -8.48
N CYS A 135 3.06 10.36 -9.07
CA CYS A 135 2.93 10.95 -10.41
C CYS A 135 3.48 12.39 -10.44
N ILE A 136 3.17 13.22 -9.45
CA ILE A 136 3.71 14.59 -9.33
C ILE A 136 5.24 14.55 -9.21
N ILE A 137 5.78 13.66 -8.36
CA ILE A 137 7.23 13.50 -8.19
C ILE A 137 7.87 13.00 -9.50
N SER A 138 7.21 12.10 -10.24
CA SER A 138 7.71 11.60 -11.54
C SER A 138 7.84 12.70 -12.60
N VAL A 139 6.89 13.65 -12.63
CA VAL A 139 6.98 14.86 -13.48
C VAL A 139 8.16 15.71 -13.04
N LYS A 140 8.32 15.97 -11.73
CA LYS A 140 9.44 16.75 -11.20
C LYS A 140 10.80 16.10 -11.47
N LEU A 141 10.85 14.78 -11.55
CA LEU A 141 12.04 13.99 -11.89
C LEU A 141 12.31 13.92 -13.40
N LYS A 142 11.54 14.63 -14.24
CA LYS A 142 11.62 14.63 -15.72
C LYS A 142 11.50 13.24 -16.34
N ARG A 143 10.78 12.32 -15.69
CA ARG A 143 10.52 10.95 -16.17
C ARG A 143 9.00 10.71 -16.26
N PRO A 144 8.28 11.42 -17.16
CA PRO A 144 6.81 11.32 -17.25
C PRO A 144 6.32 9.92 -17.65
N LEU A 145 7.16 9.09 -18.28
CA LEU A 145 6.82 7.69 -18.60
C LEU A 145 6.49 6.86 -17.34
N LEU A 146 7.02 7.23 -16.17
CA LEU A 146 6.69 6.54 -14.91
C LEU A 146 5.25 6.77 -14.47
N ILE A 147 4.59 7.85 -14.92
CA ILE A 147 3.18 8.10 -14.66
C ILE A 147 2.34 6.95 -15.19
N ILE A 148 2.64 6.44 -16.39
CA ILE A 148 1.90 5.32 -17.00
C ILE A 148 2.02 4.07 -16.12
N VAL A 149 3.22 3.79 -15.60
CA VAL A 149 3.47 2.65 -14.70
C VAL A 149 2.63 2.78 -13.42
N PHE A 150 2.62 3.97 -12.81
CA PHE A 150 1.85 4.22 -11.60
C PHE A 150 0.34 4.20 -11.83
N VAL A 151 -0.15 4.73 -12.94
CA VAL A 151 -1.57 4.67 -13.32
C VAL A 151 -2.00 3.23 -13.55
N LEU A 152 -1.22 2.43 -14.27
CA LEU A 152 -1.52 1.00 -14.48
C LEU A 152 -1.55 0.24 -13.15
N SER A 153 -0.57 0.48 -12.28
CA SER A 153 -0.52 -0.12 -10.95
C SER A 153 -1.71 0.27 -10.06
N PHE A 154 -2.15 1.53 -10.13
CA PHE A 154 -3.36 2.01 -9.46
C PHE A 154 -4.62 1.34 -10.01
N LEU A 155 -4.75 1.21 -11.33
CA LEU A 155 -5.89 0.50 -11.97
C LEU A 155 -5.93 -0.99 -11.59
N CYS A 156 -4.78 -1.66 -11.49
CA CYS A 156 -4.71 -3.03 -10.96
C CYS A 156 -5.22 -3.08 -9.51
N SER A 157 -4.85 -2.10 -8.68
CA SER A 157 -5.28 -2.02 -7.28
C SER A 157 -6.80 -1.76 -7.15
N LEU A 158 -7.38 -0.93 -8.02
CA LEU A 158 -8.83 -0.70 -8.07
C LEU A 158 -9.58 -1.95 -8.58
N THR A 159 -9.06 -2.61 -9.60
CA THR A 159 -9.62 -3.86 -10.12
C THR A 159 -9.65 -4.94 -9.04
N MET A 160 -8.63 -5.01 -8.19
CA MET A 160 -8.62 -5.89 -7.02
C MET A 160 -9.73 -5.53 -6.02
N GLY A 161 -9.92 -4.23 -5.73
CA GLY A 161 -11.03 -3.76 -4.89
C GLY A 161 -12.40 -4.15 -5.45
N TYR A 162 -12.59 -4.04 -6.76
CA TYR A 162 -13.81 -4.49 -7.44
C TYR A 162 -13.98 -6.01 -7.35
N LEU A 163 -12.95 -6.80 -7.63
CA LEU A 163 -12.96 -8.25 -7.48
C LEU A 163 -13.28 -8.66 -6.04
N SER A 164 -12.84 -7.89 -5.05
CA SER A 164 -13.14 -8.09 -3.63
C SER A 164 -14.64 -8.01 -3.29
N SER A 165 -15.46 -7.40 -4.16
CA SER A 165 -16.92 -7.31 -4.00
C SER A 165 -17.69 -8.45 -4.68
N LYS A 166 -16.99 -9.33 -5.42
CA LYS A 166 -17.57 -10.50 -6.08
C LYS A 166 -17.48 -11.74 -5.21
N ASP A 167 -18.27 -12.76 -5.54
CA ASP A 167 -18.37 -13.97 -4.73
C ASP A 167 -17.13 -14.88 -4.92
N PHE A 168 -16.29 -14.98 -3.89
CA PHE A 168 -15.06 -15.79 -3.89
C PHE A 168 -15.30 -17.29 -3.65
N ALA A 169 -16.54 -17.75 -3.81
CA ALA A 169 -16.88 -19.18 -3.73
C ALA A 169 -16.10 -20.03 -4.76
N GLN A 170 -15.65 -19.43 -5.87
CA GLN A 170 -14.87 -20.10 -6.91
C GLN A 170 -13.36 -19.85 -6.76
N SER A 171 -12.57 -20.93 -6.75
CA SER A 171 -11.10 -20.90 -6.63
C SER A 171 -10.40 -20.04 -7.70
N TYR A 172 -10.97 -20.00 -8.92
CA TYR A 172 -10.45 -19.19 -10.03
C TYR A 172 -10.43 -17.68 -9.72
N MET A 173 -11.42 -17.15 -9.00
CA MET A 173 -11.46 -15.72 -8.66
C MET A 173 -10.37 -15.33 -7.65
N ASN A 174 -10.00 -16.23 -6.75
CA ASN A 174 -8.89 -16.00 -5.81
C ASN A 174 -7.54 -15.94 -6.54
N TRP A 175 -7.32 -16.83 -7.52
CA TRP A 175 -6.12 -16.81 -8.35
C TRP A 175 -6.04 -15.58 -9.24
N LEU A 176 -7.15 -15.17 -9.86
CA LEU A 176 -7.21 -13.95 -10.67
C LEU A 176 -6.87 -12.71 -9.84
N ALA A 177 -7.46 -12.60 -8.64
CA ALA A 177 -7.16 -11.51 -7.71
C ALA A 177 -5.69 -11.50 -7.29
N GLN A 178 -5.06 -12.67 -7.13
CA GLN A 178 -3.63 -12.78 -6.82
C GLN A 178 -2.75 -12.30 -7.97
N VAL A 179 -3.00 -12.76 -9.19
CA VAL A 179 -2.21 -12.37 -10.35
C VAL A 179 -2.28 -10.86 -10.56
N ILE A 180 -3.47 -10.27 -10.43
CA ILE A 180 -3.66 -8.81 -10.54
C ILE A 180 -2.93 -8.07 -9.41
N ASN A 181 -2.94 -8.60 -8.19
CA ASN A 181 -2.23 -7.99 -7.06
C ASN A 181 -0.70 -8.06 -7.23
N ILE A 182 -0.17 -9.20 -7.69
CA ILE A 182 1.27 -9.36 -7.99
C ILE A 182 1.68 -8.40 -9.11
N ALA A 183 0.90 -8.32 -10.19
CA ALA A 183 1.17 -7.40 -11.28
C ALA A 183 1.10 -5.94 -10.81
N GLY A 184 0.07 -5.57 -10.04
CA GLY A 184 -0.11 -4.24 -9.49
C GLY A 184 1.05 -3.82 -8.59
N GLN A 185 1.39 -4.63 -7.58
CA GLN A 185 2.50 -4.36 -6.67
C GLN A 185 3.87 -4.46 -7.34
N GLY A 186 4.01 -5.33 -8.36
CA GLY A 186 5.21 -5.42 -9.18
C GLY A 186 5.45 -4.14 -9.99
N LEU A 187 4.40 -3.58 -10.59
CA LEU A 187 4.48 -2.27 -11.28
C LEU A 187 4.80 -1.14 -10.31
N PHE A 188 4.19 -1.13 -9.11
CA PHE A 188 4.50 -0.16 -8.07
C PHE A 188 5.98 -0.23 -7.67
N PHE A 189 6.46 -1.43 -7.37
CA PHE A 189 7.86 -1.70 -7.03
C PHE A 189 8.83 -1.28 -8.14
N TYR A 190 8.55 -1.64 -9.39
CA TYR A 190 9.34 -1.22 -10.54
C TYR A 190 9.36 0.31 -10.69
N GLY A 191 8.21 0.96 -10.54
CA GLY A 191 8.09 2.42 -10.58
C GLY A 191 8.98 3.09 -9.52
N VAL A 192 8.94 2.59 -8.29
CA VAL A 192 9.77 3.11 -7.19
C VAL A 192 11.26 2.89 -7.43
N ILE A 193 11.69 1.71 -7.91
CA ILE A 193 13.10 1.47 -8.28
C ILE A 193 13.54 2.43 -9.38
N ALA A 194 12.70 2.61 -10.40
CA ALA A 194 13.02 3.50 -11.51
C ALA A 194 13.14 4.96 -11.05
N MET A 195 12.31 5.41 -10.11
CA MET A 195 12.45 6.71 -9.46
C MET A 195 13.75 6.83 -8.66
N HIS A 196 14.09 5.81 -7.85
CA HIS A 196 15.33 5.79 -7.09
C HIS A 196 16.56 5.93 -8.01
N LYS A 197 16.62 5.12 -9.09
CA LYS A 197 17.69 5.19 -10.10
C LYS A 197 17.75 6.53 -10.84
N ALA A 198 16.63 7.25 -10.92
CA ALA A 198 16.55 8.55 -11.57
C ALA A 198 16.93 9.72 -10.62
N GLY A 199 17.40 9.43 -9.41
CA GLY A 199 17.93 10.44 -8.48
C GLY A 199 16.86 11.04 -7.56
N LEU A 200 15.91 10.22 -7.08
CA LEU A 200 14.89 10.69 -6.14
C LEU A 200 15.51 11.37 -4.90
N ALA A 201 16.59 10.81 -4.33
CA ALA A 201 17.36 11.41 -3.24
C ALA A 201 17.83 12.84 -3.54
N ASP A 202 18.26 13.11 -4.77
CA ASP A 202 18.83 14.40 -5.17
C ASP A 202 17.78 15.43 -5.61
N LEU A 203 16.53 14.99 -5.83
CA LEU A 203 15.45 15.87 -6.28
C LEU A 203 15.10 16.93 -5.24
N VAL A 204 15.42 18.20 -5.50
CA VAL A 204 14.96 19.30 -4.65
C VAL A 204 13.48 19.55 -4.96
N LEU A 205 12.61 19.24 -3.99
CA LEU A 205 11.18 19.57 -4.06
C LEU A 205 11.00 21.07 -3.76
N GLY A 206 11.39 21.92 -4.72
CA GLY A 206 11.42 23.37 -4.55
C GLY A 206 11.06 24.13 -5.82
N LYS A 207 9.76 24.40 -5.98
CA LYS A 207 9.12 25.70 -6.25
C LYS A 207 7.63 25.52 -6.00
#